data_AF-A0A9P6ITJ6-F1
#
_entry.id   AF-A0A9P6ITJ6-F1
#
_cell.length_a   1.000
_cell.length_b   1.000
_cell.length_c   1.000
_cell.angle_alpha   90.00
_cell.angle_beta   90.00
_cell.angle_gamma   90.00
#
_symmetry.space_group_name_H-M   'P 1'
#
loop_
_entity.id
_entity.type
_entity.pdbx_description
1 polymer ?
#
loop_
_entity_poly.entity_id
_entity_poly.type
_entity_poly.pdbx_seq_one_letter_code
_entity_poly.pdbx_strand_id
1 'polypeptide(L)' 'MNDSAQPITLEVKYQAGDIAWTLTCTAMVWLMIPGIGFFYSGMARSKNALSMVMLSCCSVAVVSVQ' A
#
# COMPACT_ATOMS: atom_id res chain seq x y z
N MET A 1 -27.31 -36.48 16.23
CA MET A 1 -27.72 -35.51 17.27
C MET A 1 -26.47 -34.90 17.89
N ASN A 2 -25.82 -33.96 17.20
CA ASN A 2 -25.05 -32.88 17.83
C ASN A 2 -24.85 -31.75 16.80
N ASP A 3 -25.96 -31.18 16.36
CA ASP A 3 -25.99 -29.85 15.76
C ASP A 3 -26.34 -28.88 16.88
N SER A 4 -25.38 -28.08 17.35
CA SER A 4 -25.58 -26.72 17.88
C SER A 4 -24.26 -26.12 18.36
N ALA A 5 -23.76 -25.18 17.54
CA ALA A 5 -22.85 -24.10 17.93
C ALA A 5 -21.43 -24.50 18.37
N GLN A 6 -20.58 -24.88 17.40
CA GLN A 6 -19.33 -24.12 17.34
C GLN A 6 -19.79 -22.66 17.23
N PRO A 7 -19.42 -21.74 18.12
CA PRO A 7 -19.50 -20.36 17.70
C PRO A 7 -18.72 -20.36 16.39
N ILE A 8 -19.26 -19.73 15.33
CA ILE A 8 -18.40 -19.09 14.35
C ILE A 8 -17.58 -18.08 15.14
N THR A 9 -16.64 -18.59 15.93
CA THR A 9 -15.55 -17.85 16.48
C THR A 9 -14.88 -17.41 15.20
N LEU A 10 -15.17 -16.18 14.81
CA LEU A 10 -14.26 -15.39 14.00
C LEU A 10 -12.98 -15.14 14.82
N GLU A 11 -12.49 -16.16 15.52
CA GLU A 11 -11.14 -16.32 16.05
C GLU A 11 -10.29 -16.43 14.80
N VAL A 12 -10.10 -15.29 14.14
CA VAL A 12 -9.14 -15.16 13.08
C VAL A 12 -7.80 -15.34 13.77
N LYS A 13 -7.35 -16.59 13.78
CA LYS A 13 -6.07 -16.99 14.35
C LYS A 13 -4.99 -16.47 13.41
N TYR A 14 -4.72 -15.18 13.49
CA TYR A 14 -3.69 -14.54 12.68
C TYR A 14 -2.33 -15.07 13.12
N GLN A 15 -1.63 -15.79 12.23
CA GLN A 15 -0.23 -16.06 12.46
C GLN A 15 0.57 -14.78 12.21
N ALA A 16 1.47 -14.44 13.13
CA ALA A 16 2.33 -13.25 12.99
C ALA A 16 3.16 -13.27 11.68
N GLY A 17 3.46 -14.46 11.16
CA GLY A 17 4.12 -14.63 9.85
C GLY A 17 3.26 -14.17 8.67
N ASP A 18 1.98 -14.51 8.65
CA ASP A 18 1.06 -14.10 7.58
C ASP A 18 0.81 -12.59 7.60
N ILE A 19 0.74 -12.01 8.81
CA ILE A 19 0.65 -10.55 8.98
C ILE A 19 1.94 -9.86 8.48
N ALA A 20 3.11 -10.35 8.86
CA ALA A 20 4.38 -9.77 8.44
C ALA A 20 4.58 -9.85 6.92
N TRP A 21 4.22 -10.98 6.31
CA TRP A 21 4.29 -11.15 4.86
C TRP A 21 3.35 -10.20 4.12
N THR A 22 2.08 -10.13 4.54
CA THR A 22 1.09 -9.25 3.91
C THR A 22 1.42 -7.76 4.07
N LEU A 23 1.94 -7.33 5.24
CA LEU A 23 2.45 -5.97 5.44
C LEU A 23 3.65 -5.66 4.54
N THR A 24 4.55 -6.62 4.36
CA THR A 24 5.72 -6.47 3.46
C THR A 24 5.28 -6.33 2.00
N CYS A 25 4.35 -7.17 1.54
CA CYS A 25 3.75 -7.05 0.21
C CYS A 25 3.04 -5.69 0.03
N THR A 26 2.28 -5.25 1.03
CA THR A 26 1.57 -3.96 1.00
C THR A 26 2.54 -2.79 0.89
N ALA A 27 3.65 -2.81 1.63
CA ALA A 27 4.70 -1.80 1.54
C ALA A 27 5.38 -1.78 0.16
N MET A 28 5.64 -2.95 -0.47
CA MET A 28 6.18 -3.02 -1.83
C MET A 28 5.21 -2.43 -2.87
N VAL A 29 3.91 -2.65 -2.73
CA VAL A 29 2.88 -2.11 -3.64
C VAL A 29 2.75 -0.59 -3.49
N TRP A 30 2.75 -0.10 -2.25
CA TRP A 30 2.60 1.33 -1.96
C TRP A 30 3.73 2.18 -2.55
N LEU A 31 4.95 1.63 -2.67
CA LEU A 31 6.09 2.28 -3.32
C LEU A 31 5.98 2.37 -4.85
N MET A 32 5.10 1.59 -5.51
CA MET A 32 5.03 1.54 -6.97
C MET A 32 4.38 2.81 -7.57
N ILE A 33 3.34 3.34 -6.91
CA ILE A 33 2.58 4.52 -7.33
C ILE A 33 3.45 5.79 -7.38
N PRO A 34 4.24 6.12 -6.34
CA PRO A 34 5.21 7.22 -6.43
C PRO A 34 6.45 6.86 -7.26
N GLY A 35 6.87 5.59 -7.28
CA GLY A 35 8.11 5.15 -7.94
C GLY A 35 8.08 5.30 -9.47
N ILE A 36 6.96 4.95 -10.11
CA ILE A 36 6.79 5.13 -11.56
C ILE A 36 6.71 6.63 -11.91
N GLY A 37 5.98 7.42 -11.11
CA GLY A 37 5.88 8.87 -11.29
C GLY A 37 7.23 9.57 -11.17
N PHE A 38 8.07 9.15 -10.21
CA PHE A 38 9.43 9.66 -10.05
C PHE A 38 10.33 9.31 -11.25
N PHE A 39 10.32 8.05 -11.69
CA PHE A 39 11.11 7.62 -12.86
C PHE A 39 10.65 8.34 -14.15
N TYR A 40 9.34 8.52 -14.32
CA TYR A 40 8.77 9.26 -15.45
C TYR A 40 9.12 10.75 -15.40
N SER A 41 9.22 11.34 -14.21
CA SER A 41 9.61 12.74 -14.02
C SER A 41 11.09 13.01 -14.34
N GLY A 42 11.98 12.02 -14.20
CA GLY A 42 13.41 12.15 -14.51
C GLY A 42 13.74 12.10 -16.01
N MET A 43 12.92 11.41 -16.82
CA MET A 43 13.10 11.33 -18.27
C MET A 43 12.55 12.56 -19.00
N ALA A 44 11.59 13.27 -18.39
CA ALA A 44 11.02 14.51 -18.90
C ALA A 44 11.80 15.73 -18.36
N ARG A 45 12.67 16.30 -19.19
CA ARG A 45 13.33 17.62 -19.09
C ARG A 45 13.09 18.39 -17.77
N SER A 46 14.16 18.55 -16.98
CA SER A 46 14.20 18.99 -15.56
C SER A 46 13.46 20.28 -15.15
N LYS A 47 12.86 21.02 -16.08
CA LYS A 47 12.18 22.29 -15.81
C LYS A 47 10.83 22.12 -15.11
N ASN A 48 10.18 20.96 -15.21
CA ASN A 48 8.94 20.62 -14.49
C ASN A 48 9.09 19.46 -13.49
N ALA A 49 10.30 18.90 -13.34
CA ALA A 49 10.58 17.78 -12.43
C ALA A 49 10.25 18.15 -10.97
N LEU A 50 10.51 19.40 -10.56
CA LEU A 50 10.20 19.89 -9.21
C LEU A 50 8.69 19.89 -8.91
N SER A 51 7.85 20.26 -9.89
CA SER A 51 6.38 20.20 -9.73
C SER A 51 5.84 18.78 -9.72
N MET A 52 6.45 17.84 -10.45
CA MET A 52 6.07 16.42 -10.43
C MET A 52 6.47 15.72 -9.13
N VAL A 53 7.60 16.07 -8.51
CA VAL A 53 8.00 15.55 -7.19
C VAL A 53 7.05 16.04 -6.09
N MET A 54 6.68 17.33 -6.11
CA MET A 54 5.63 17.88 -5.24
C MET A 54 4.28 17.17 -5.45
N LEU A 55 3.90 16.89 -6.70
CA LEU A 55 2.68 16.15 -7.02
C LEU A 55 2.73 14.70 -6.51
N SER A 56 3.86 14.01 -6.63
CA SER A 56 4.05 12.66 -6.08
C SER A 56 3.91 12.64 -4.55
N CYS A 57 4.41 13.66 -3.86
CA CYS A 57 4.25 13.83 -2.41
C CYS A 57 2.76 14.05 -2.05
N CYS A 58 2.06 14.89 -2.81
CA CYS A 58 0.63 15.11 -2.66
C CYS A 58 -0.21 13.85 -2.97
N SER A 59 0.10 13.07 -4.02
CA SER A 59 -0.61 11.84 -4.36
C SER A 59 -0.48 10.77 -3.27
N VAL A 60 0.72 10.64 -2.69
CA VAL A 60 0.94 9.76 -1.54
C VAL A 60 0.13 10.22 -0.32
N ALA A 61 0.09 11.53 -0.05
CA ALA A 61 -0.71 12.10 1.03
C ALA A 61 -2.22 11.90 0.82
N VAL A 62 -2.72 12.04 -0.42
CA VAL A 62 -4.14 11.84 -0.77
C VAL A 62 -4.52 10.36 -0.68
N VAL A 63 -3.69 9.44 -1.20
CA VAL A 63 -3.93 7.98 -1.08
C VAL A 63 -3.92 7.52 0.37
N SER A 64 -3.19 8.20 1.25
CA SER A 64 -3.19 7.90 2.69
C SER A 64 -4.43 8.44 3.42
N VAL A 65 -5.09 9.47 2.87
CA VAL A 65 -6.32 10.07 3.41
C VAL A 65 -7.59 9.43 2.84
N GLN A 66 -7.51 8.90 1.61
CA GLN A 66 -8.58 8.21 0.89
C GLN A 66 -8.89 6.83 1.45
#